data_AF-A0A834CJU3-F1
#
_entry.id   AF-A0A834CJU3-F1
#
_cell.length_a   1.000
_cell.length_b   1.000
_cell.length_c   1.000
_cell.angle_alpha   90.00
_cell.angle_beta   90.00
_cell.angle_gamma   90.00
#
_symmetry.space_group_name_H-M   'P 1'
#
loop_
_entity.id
_entity.type
_entity.pdbx_description
1 polymer ?
#
loop_
_entity_poly.entity_id
_entity_poly.type
_entity_poly.pdbx_seq_one_letter_code
_entity_poly.pdbx_strand_id
1 'polypeptide(L)'
;MASLTLNLLKDELPVEQESLVLSGEVKTGLVLVDLVNGFCTVGAGNMAPRQPDKQISGMVDESVRLARGFCENKWPVFAFLDSHHPDIPEHPYPLHCIAGTDEAKLVPALQWLENEPFATLKCKDCIDGFVGSIEKDGSNLFVDWVKNNQIKKELMHHVGLYIAKGRGAKVVSEVTFGAPKEP
;
A
#
# COMPACT_ATOMS: atom_id res chain seq x y z
N MET A 1 -17.58 19.06 20.33
CA MET A 1 -17.87 20.18 19.41
C MET A 1 -16.64 20.42 18.57
N ALA A 2 -16.64 20.04 17.29
CA ALA A 2 -15.53 20.40 16.41
C ALA A 2 -15.46 21.93 16.27
N SER A 3 -14.26 22.51 16.29
CA SER A 3 -14.05 23.94 16.05
C SER A 3 -14.61 24.35 14.69
N LEU A 4 -15.19 25.54 14.59
CA LEU A 4 -15.64 26.15 13.32
C LEU A 4 -14.53 26.08 12.24
N THR A 5 -13.27 26.28 12.64
CA THR A 5 -12.09 26.16 11.78
C THR A 5 -11.92 24.75 11.21
N LEU A 6 -12.22 23.71 12.00
CA LEU A 6 -12.09 22.33 11.56
C LEU A 6 -13.17 21.95 10.53
N ASN A 7 -14.37 22.51 10.68
CA ASN A 7 -15.45 22.29 9.70
C ASN A 7 -15.16 23.00 8.39
N LEU A 8 -14.74 24.27 8.43
CA LEU A 8 -14.32 25.02 7.24
C LEU A 8 -13.16 24.32 6.51
N LEU A 9 -12.17 23.82 7.25
CA LEU A 9 -11.07 23.06 6.64
C LEU A 9 -11.57 21.79 5.95
N LYS A 10 -12.54 21.07 6.54
CA LYS A 10 -13.11 19.87 5.94
C LYS A 10 -13.88 20.15 4.66
N ASP A 11 -14.62 21.25 4.61
CA ASP A 11 -15.40 21.64 3.44
C ASP A 11 -14.50 22.02 2.24
N GLU A 12 -13.27 22.48 2.52
CA GLU A 12 -12.26 22.81 1.50
C GLU A 12 -11.36 21.62 1.12
N LEU A 13 -11.48 20.47 1.79
CA LEU A 13 -10.68 19.30 1.44
C LEU A 13 -11.17 18.71 0.11
N PRO A 14 -10.27 18.44 -0.85
CA PRO A 14 -10.64 17.78 -2.12
C PRO A 14 -11.01 16.28 -1.94
N VAL A 15 -11.04 15.80 -0.69
CA VAL A 15 -11.28 14.42 -0.31
C VAL A 15 -12.29 14.36 0.82
N GLU A 16 -13.39 13.65 0.58
CA GLU A 16 -14.38 13.34 1.61
C GLU A 16 -13.85 12.25 2.53
N GLN A 17 -14.05 12.41 3.84
CA GLN A 17 -13.68 11.41 4.85
C GLN A 17 -14.85 10.47 5.07
N GLU A 18 -14.74 9.25 4.57
CA GLU A 18 -15.76 8.20 4.72
C GLU A 18 -15.16 6.93 5.34
N SER A 19 -16.00 6.15 6.03
CA SER A 19 -15.62 4.82 6.52
C SER A 19 -16.02 3.74 5.51
N LEU A 20 -15.17 2.71 5.37
CA LEU A 20 -15.43 1.54 4.55
C LEU A 20 -15.57 0.29 5.42
N VAL A 21 -16.69 -0.41 5.29
CA VAL A 21 -16.86 -1.75 5.88
C VAL A 21 -16.55 -2.79 4.81
N LEU A 22 -15.64 -3.71 5.11
CA LEU A 22 -15.33 -4.87 4.28
C LEU A 22 -16.16 -6.06 4.75
N SER A 23 -17.27 -6.32 4.05
CA SER A 23 -18.21 -7.42 4.34
C SER A 23 -17.83 -8.76 3.73
N GLY A 24 -16.90 -8.77 2.78
CA GLY A 24 -16.56 -9.97 2.00
C GLY A 24 -17.55 -10.30 0.88
N GLU A 25 -18.71 -9.62 0.81
CA GLU A 25 -19.69 -9.76 -0.28
C GLU A 25 -19.08 -9.35 -1.64
N VAL A 26 -18.30 -8.26 -1.61
CA VAL A 26 -17.52 -7.79 -2.75
C VAL A 26 -16.09 -8.30 -2.62
N LYS A 27 -15.64 -9.09 -3.60
CA LYS A 27 -14.26 -9.56 -3.69
C LYS A 27 -13.32 -8.37 -3.73
N THR A 28 -12.63 -8.14 -2.62
CA THR A 28 -11.74 -7.01 -2.42
C THR A 28 -10.31 -7.50 -2.27
N GLY A 29 -9.36 -6.83 -2.91
CA GLY A 29 -7.92 -7.05 -2.68
C GLY A 29 -7.27 -5.89 -1.96
N LEU A 30 -6.30 -6.19 -1.11
CA LEU A 30 -5.45 -5.20 -0.47
C LEU A 30 -4.17 -5.03 -1.29
N VAL A 31 -3.83 -3.79 -1.60
CA VAL A 31 -2.59 -3.41 -2.28
C VAL A 31 -1.75 -2.56 -1.32
N LEU A 32 -0.59 -3.09 -0.95
CA LEU A 32 0.43 -2.44 -0.14
C LEU A 32 1.49 -1.88 -1.09
N VAL A 33 1.81 -0.60 -0.96
CA VAL A 33 2.77 0.07 -1.85
C VAL A 33 3.99 0.51 -1.04
N ASP A 34 5.14 -0.10 -1.34
CA ASP A 34 6.47 0.34 -0.91
C ASP A 34 6.65 0.49 0.61
N LEU A 35 6.07 -0.42 1.39
CA LEU A 35 6.31 -0.56 2.84
C LEU A 35 7.65 -1.27 3.12
N VAL A 36 8.72 -0.76 2.50
CA VAL A 36 10.08 -1.27 2.57
C VAL A 36 10.94 -0.48 3.55
N ASN A 37 12.03 -1.07 4.05
CA ASN A 37 12.91 -0.44 5.02
C ASN A 37 13.47 0.90 4.53
N GLY A 38 13.88 0.96 3.26
CA GLY A 38 14.47 2.15 2.63
C GLY A 38 13.57 3.39 2.64
N PHE A 39 12.27 3.24 2.95
CA PHE A 39 11.32 4.34 3.12
C PHE A 39 10.77 4.48 4.53
N CYS A 40 10.63 3.38 5.27
CA CYS A 40 9.86 3.37 6.51
C CYS A 40 10.70 3.20 7.78
N THR A 41 11.90 2.61 7.68
CA THR A 41 12.71 2.25 8.85
C THR A 41 13.76 3.31 9.14
N VAL A 42 13.79 3.81 10.38
CA VAL A 42 14.70 4.90 10.76
C VAL A 42 16.16 4.56 10.45
N GLY A 43 16.80 5.38 9.64
CA GLY A 43 18.21 5.24 9.26
C GLY A 43 18.53 4.05 8.35
N ALA A 44 17.53 3.36 7.79
CA ALA A 44 17.77 2.17 6.97
C ALA A 44 18.33 2.46 5.58
N GLY A 45 18.19 3.68 5.07
CA GLY A 45 18.66 4.07 3.74
C GLY A 45 18.55 5.58 3.49
N ASN A 46 18.95 6.03 2.30
CA ASN A 46 19.00 7.47 1.96
C ASN A 46 17.62 8.14 1.93
N MET A 47 16.56 7.36 1.65
CA MET A 47 15.17 7.83 1.57
C MET A 47 14.37 7.51 2.84
N ALA A 48 14.99 6.90 3.84
CA ALA A 48 14.35 6.50 5.07
C ALA A 48 14.32 7.67 6.07
N PRO A 49 13.38 7.69 7.04
CA PRO A 49 13.35 8.73 8.03
C PRO A 49 14.65 8.76 8.84
N ARG A 50 15.17 9.97 9.13
CA ARG A 50 16.41 10.13 9.92
C ARG A 50 16.18 9.99 11.44
N GLN A 51 14.94 10.10 11.87
CA GLN A 51 14.50 10.01 13.26
C GLN A 51 13.09 9.40 13.30
N PRO A 52 12.61 8.93 14.47
CA PRO A 52 11.26 8.39 14.59
C PRO A 52 10.19 9.35 14.08
N ASP A 53 9.29 8.85 13.23
CA ASP A 53 8.19 9.61 12.65
C ASP A 53 6.85 8.92 12.97
N LYS A 54 5.95 9.67 13.61
CA LYS A 54 4.64 9.16 14.04
C LYS A 54 3.69 8.88 12.89
N GLN A 55 3.82 9.61 11.78
CA GLN A 55 3.00 9.41 10.60
C GLN A 55 3.41 8.12 9.90
N ILE A 56 4.72 7.89 9.74
CA ILE A 56 5.24 6.66 9.12
C ILE A 56 4.91 5.44 9.99
N SER A 57 5.15 5.51 11.30
CA SER A 57 4.82 4.39 12.20
C SER A 57 3.32 4.10 12.24
N GLY A 58 2.47 5.12 12.36
CA GLY A 58 1.01 4.93 12.32
C GLY A 58 0.51 4.36 10.99
N MET A 59 1.13 4.74 9.88
CA MET A 59 0.84 4.16 8.56
C MET A 59 1.24 2.68 8.50
N VAL A 60 2.43 2.32 9.00
CA VAL A 60 2.89 0.93 9.06
C VAL A 60 1.97 0.09 9.95
N ASP A 61 1.59 0.60 11.13
CA ASP A 61 0.68 -0.09 12.04
C ASP A 61 -0.67 -0.37 11.38
N GLU A 62 -1.21 0.60 10.64
CA GLU A 62 -2.46 0.44 9.88
C GLU A 62 -2.31 -0.58 8.74
N SER A 63 -1.19 -0.56 8.00
CA SER A 63 -0.87 -1.58 6.99
C SER A 63 -0.87 -2.98 7.59
N VAL A 64 -0.25 -3.15 8.77
CA VAL A 64 -0.19 -4.43 9.48
C VAL A 64 -1.58 -4.88 9.89
N ARG A 65 -2.40 -3.98 10.45
CA ARG A 65 -3.77 -4.27 10.86
C ARG A 65 -4.60 -4.76 9.67
N LEU A 66 -4.52 -4.05 8.53
CA LEU A 66 -5.24 -4.41 7.31
C LEU A 66 -4.73 -5.73 6.74
N ALA A 67 -3.42 -5.91 6.61
CA ALA A 67 -2.81 -7.12 6.08
C ALA A 67 -3.20 -8.36 6.92
N ARG A 68 -3.16 -8.26 8.25
CA ARG A 68 -3.63 -9.34 9.14
C ARG A 68 -5.10 -9.65 8.91
N GLY A 69 -5.96 -8.63 8.89
CA GLY A 69 -7.39 -8.83 8.63
C GLY A 69 -7.67 -9.49 7.28
N PHE A 70 -6.94 -9.13 6.22
CA PHE A 70 -7.06 -9.80 4.92
C PHE A 70 -6.60 -11.26 4.98
N CYS A 71 -5.41 -11.53 5.52
CA CYS A 71 -4.87 -12.90 5.63
C CYS A 71 -5.75 -13.81 6.51
N GLU A 72 -6.25 -13.32 7.65
CA GLU A 72 -7.18 -14.04 8.53
C GLU A 72 -8.48 -14.42 7.80
N ASN A 73 -8.98 -13.53 6.94
CA ASN A 73 -10.14 -13.79 6.09
C ASN A 73 -9.81 -14.56 4.80
N LYS A 74 -8.54 -14.94 4.59
CA LYS A 74 -8.04 -15.59 3.36
C LYS A 74 -8.31 -14.76 2.10
N TRP A 75 -8.23 -13.44 2.24
CA TRP A 75 -8.41 -12.48 1.16
C TRP A 75 -7.06 -12.09 0.56
N PRO A 76 -7.02 -11.73 -0.73
CA PRO A 76 -5.77 -11.53 -1.43
C PRO A 76 -5.09 -10.21 -1.02
N VAL A 77 -3.79 -10.30 -0.80
CA VAL A 77 -2.89 -9.17 -0.56
C VAL A 77 -1.85 -9.12 -1.68
N PHE A 78 -1.61 -7.94 -2.24
CA PHE A 78 -0.52 -7.69 -3.18
C PHE A 78 0.40 -6.62 -2.60
N ALA A 79 1.71 -6.87 -2.56
CA ALA A 79 2.68 -5.93 -2.07
C ALA A 79 3.68 -5.56 -3.16
N PHE A 80 3.73 -4.29 -3.52
CA PHE A 80 4.80 -3.72 -4.33
C PHE A 80 5.98 -3.38 -3.43
N LEU A 81 7.18 -3.79 -3.85
CA LEU A 81 8.43 -3.51 -3.16
C LEU A 81 9.35 -2.77 -4.12
N ASP A 82 9.64 -1.51 -3.81
CA ASP A 82 10.65 -0.77 -4.54
C ASP A 82 12.02 -1.44 -4.39
N SER A 83 12.67 -1.69 -5.53
CA SER A 83 13.85 -2.55 -5.63
C SER A 83 14.66 -2.21 -6.89
N HIS A 84 15.73 -1.44 -6.73
CA HIS A 84 16.51 -0.89 -7.84
C HIS A 84 17.82 -1.63 -8.10
N HIS A 85 18.27 -1.61 -9.35
CA HIS A 85 19.62 -2.03 -9.71
C HIS A 85 20.63 -0.92 -9.37
N PRO A 86 21.77 -1.21 -8.72
CA PRO A 86 22.72 -0.17 -8.32
C PRO A 86 23.30 0.64 -9.49
N ASP A 87 23.41 0.02 -10.67
CA ASP A 87 23.94 0.65 -11.87
C ASP A 87 22.88 1.38 -12.74
N ILE A 88 21.61 1.39 -12.31
CA ILE A 88 20.51 2.06 -13.02
C ILE A 88 19.88 3.10 -12.08
N PRO A 89 20.45 4.30 -11.96
CA PRO A 89 19.98 5.31 -11.02
C PRO A 89 18.65 5.92 -11.48
N GLU A 90 17.71 6.10 -10.53
CA GLU A 90 16.43 6.78 -10.76
C GLU A 90 16.54 8.26 -10.38
N HIS A 91 17.01 9.10 -11.30
CA HIS A 91 17.08 10.55 -11.05
C HIS A 91 15.67 11.19 -10.95
N PRO A 92 15.44 12.12 -10.00
CA PRO A 92 16.43 12.82 -9.16
C PRO A 92 16.70 12.16 -7.80
N TYR A 93 16.18 10.97 -7.53
CA TYR A 93 16.34 10.30 -6.24
C TYR A 93 17.79 9.80 -6.03
N PRO A 94 18.29 9.79 -4.78
CA PRO A 94 19.56 9.15 -4.46
C PRO A 94 19.44 7.63 -4.67
N LEU A 95 20.55 6.90 -4.62
CA LEU A 95 20.51 5.44 -4.53
C LEU A 95 19.69 5.03 -3.30
N HIS A 96 18.69 4.17 -3.49
CA HIS A 96 17.77 3.72 -2.46
C HIS A 96 17.22 2.36 -2.82
N CYS A 97 16.75 1.61 -1.83
CA CYS A 97 16.00 0.36 -2.02
C CYS A 97 16.73 -0.60 -2.98
N ILE A 98 18.05 -0.78 -2.80
CA ILE A 98 18.86 -1.55 -3.74
C ILE A 98 18.52 -3.05 -3.63
N ALA A 99 18.31 -3.68 -4.79
CA ALA A 99 17.97 -5.10 -4.89
C ALA A 99 18.98 -5.98 -4.13
N GLY A 100 18.47 -6.87 -3.28
CA GLY A 100 19.28 -7.77 -2.45
C GLY A 100 19.80 -7.17 -1.14
N THR A 101 19.59 -5.88 -0.87
CA THR A 101 19.91 -5.25 0.41
C THR A 101 18.72 -5.28 1.37
N ASP A 102 18.96 -4.95 2.64
CA ASP A 102 17.87 -4.81 3.63
C ASP A 102 16.95 -3.62 3.31
N GLU A 103 17.42 -2.61 2.58
CA GLU A 103 16.60 -1.45 2.19
C GLU A 103 15.37 -1.86 1.37
N ALA A 104 15.53 -2.80 0.44
CA ALA A 104 14.47 -3.26 -0.46
C ALA A 104 13.50 -4.28 0.18
N LYS A 105 13.80 -4.77 1.39
CA LYS A 105 12.93 -5.71 2.09
C LYS A 105 11.75 -4.97 2.73
N LEU A 106 10.64 -5.68 2.91
CA LEU A 106 9.54 -5.20 3.76
C LEU A 106 10.06 -4.78 5.14
N VAL A 107 9.39 -3.80 5.74
CA VAL A 107 9.62 -3.46 7.15
C VAL A 107 9.42 -4.69 8.04
N PRO A 108 10.14 -4.83 9.17
CA PRO A 108 10.07 -6.02 10.01
C PRO A 108 8.65 -6.43 10.41
N ALA A 109 7.76 -5.45 10.63
CA ALA A 109 6.37 -5.67 11.01
C ALA A 109 5.51 -6.34 9.91
N LEU A 110 5.96 -6.33 8.65
CA LEU A 110 5.27 -6.91 7.49
C LEU A 110 6.04 -8.06 6.83
N GLN A 111 7.29 -8.34 7.23
CA GLN A 111 8.12 -9.42 6.65
C GLN A 111 7.48 -10.81 6.71
N TRP A 112 6.56 -11.05 7.66
CA TRP A 112 5.81 -12.30 7.72
C TRP A 112 4.99 -12.58 6.45
N LEU A 113 4.59 -11.54 5.69
CA LEU A 113 3.89 -11.69 4.41
C LEU A 113 4.71 -12.45 3.35
N GLU A 114 6.04 -12.51 3.47
CA GLU A 114 6.89 -13.29 2.55
C GLU A 114 6.57 -14.79 2.57
N ASN A 115 5.94 -15.27 3.65
CA ASN A 115 5.57 -16.67 3.84
C ASN A 115 4.05 -16.88 3.87
N GLU A 116 3.25 -15.87 3.56
CA GLU A 116 1.79 -15.95 3.59
C GLU A 116 1.20 -16.41 2.25
N PRO A 117 0.36 -17.45 2.22
CA PRO A 117 -0.16 -18.01 0.97
C PRO A 117 -1.15 -17.09 0.25
N PHE A 118 -1.68 -16.08 0.95
CA PHE A 118 -2.60 -15.10 0.38
C PHE A 118 -1.92 -13.79 -0.02
N ALA A 119 -0.60 -13.70 0.16
CA ALA A 119 0.20 -12.55 -0.22
C ALA A 119 0.98 -12.83 -1.51
N THR A 120 0.97 -11.88 -2.43
CA THR A 120 1.82 -11.86 -3.61
C THR A 120 2.73 -10.63 -3.52
N LEU A 121 4.04 -10.85 -3.57
CA LEU A 121 5.05 -9.78 -3.49
C LEU A 121 5.65 -9.57 -4.88
N LYS A 122 5.77 -8.31 -5.29
CA LYS A 122 6.41 -7.94 -6.55
C LYS A 122 7.45 -6.85 -6.31
N CYS A 123 8.72 -7.22 -6.49
CA CYS A 123 9.79 -6.25 -6.64
C CYS A 123 9.62 -5.47 -7.95
N LYS A 124 9.74 -4.14 -7.88
CA LYS A 124 9.66 -3.23 -9.01
C LYS A 124 10.83 -2.25 -8.99
N ASP A 125 11.30 -1.85 -10.16
CA ASP A 125 12.39 -0.89 -10.38
C ASP A 125 11.88 0.45 -10.92
N CYS A 126 10.59 0.74 -10.72
CA CYS A 126 9.97 2.00 -11.11
C CYS A 126 8.83 2.39 -10.15
N ILE A 127 8.41 3.64 -10.21
CA ILE A 127 7.34 4.17 -9.35
C ILE A 127 5.99 3.49 -9.60
N ASP A 128 5.65 3.20 -10.87
CA ASP A 128 4.35 2.64 -11.22
C ASP A 128 4.35 1.12 -11.08
N GLY A 129 3.68 0.61 -10.04
CA GLY A 129 3.59 -0.83 -9.78
C GLY A 129 2.92 -1.65 -10.89
N PHE A 130 2.04 -1.04 -11.70
CA PHE A 130 1.46 -1.72 -12.87
C PHE A 130 2.53 -1.93 -13.95
N VAL A 131 3.32 -0.90 -14.25
CA VAL A 131 4.43 -0.99 -15.21
C VAL A 131 5.49 -1.97 -14.70
N GLY A 132 5.86 -1.86 -13.43
CA GLY A 132 6.81 -2.78 -12.78
C GLY A 132 6.32 -4.24 -12.72
N SER A 133 5.03 -4.49 -12.96
CA SER A 133 4.44 -5.84 -13.03
C SER A 133 4.47 -6.47 -14.42
N ILE A 134 4.94 -5.77 -15.45
CA ILE A 134 5.08 -6.33 -16.79
C ILE A 134 6.24 -7.31 -16.80
N GLU A 135 5.95 -8.57 -17.14
CA GLU A 135 6.94 -9.64 -17.22
C GLU A 135 7.60 -9.70 -18.60
N LYS A 136 8.72 -10.44 -18.70
CA LYS A 136 9.51 -10.56 -19.94
C LYS A 136 8.72 -11.16 -21.11
N ASP A 137 7.70 -11.96 -20.83
CA ASP A 137 6.83 -12.56 -21.83
C ASP A 137 5.65 -11.66 -22.25
N GLY A 138 5.56 -10.45 -21.69
CA GLY A 138 4.50 -9.47 -21.94
C GLY A 138 3.24 -9.67 -21.09
N SER A 139 3.20 -10.67 -20.21
CA SER A 139 2.16 -10.79 -19.19
C SER A 139 2.29 -9.70 -18.13
N ASN A 140 1.29 -9.57 -17.26
CA ASN A 140 1.34 -8.62 -16.15
C ASN A 140 0.86 -9.29 -14.87
N LEU A 141 1.78 -9.45 -13.91
CA LEU A 141 1.52 -10.17 -12.67
C LEU A 141 0.37 -9.57 -11.86
N PHE A 142 0.26 -8.25 -11.81
CA PHE A 142 -0.82 -7.57 -11.09
C PHE A 142 -2.18 -7.82 -11.77
N VAL A 143 -2.24 -7.73 -13.10
CA VAL A 143 -3.46 -8.06 -13.86
C VAL A 143 -3.88 -9.51 -13.64
N ASP A 144 -2.94 -10.44 -13.65
CA ASP A 144 -3.22 -11.85 -13.44
C ASP A 144 -3.66 -12.11 -12.00
N TRP A 145 -3.07 -11.44 -11.01
CA TRP A 145 -3.52 -11.48 -9.63
C TRP A 145 -4.97 -10.98 -9.46
N VAL A 146 -5.32 -9.84 -10.09
CA VAL A 146 -6.69 -9.30 -10.10
C VAL A 146 -7.68 -10.31 -10.69
N LYS A 147 -7.33 -10.90 -11.84
CA LYS A 147 -8.18 -11.89 -12.53
C LYS A 147 -8.36 -13.17 -11.72
N ASN A 148 -7.25 -13.75 -11.23
CA ASN A 148 -7.24 -15.03 -10.53
C ASN A 148 -8.00 -14.97 -9.20
N ASN A 149 -7.95 -13.82 -8.52
CA ASN A 149 -8.69 -13.59 -7.29
C ASN A 149 -10.10 -13.00 -7.50
N GLN A 150 -10.51 -12.79 -8.76
CA GLN A 150 -11.81 -12.26 -9.15
C GLN A 150 -12.13 -10.91 -8.48
N ILE A 151 -11.11 -10.08 -8.29
CA ILE A 151 -11.22 -8.83 -7.54
C ILE A 151 -12.18 -7.88 -8.28
N LYS A 152 -13.12 -7.32 -7.51
CA LYS A 152 -14.10 -6.32 -7.97
C LYS A 152 -13.84 -4.94 -7.38
N LYS A 153 -13.05 -4.88 -6.30
CA LYS A 153 -12.65 -3.65 -5.63
C LYS A 153 -11.22 -3.76 -5.11
N GLU A 154 -10.44 -2.71 -5.30
CA GLU A 154 -9.08 -2.63 -4.77
C GLU A 154 -9.05 -1.63 -3.62
N LEU A 155 -8.34 -1.98 -2.56
CA LEU A 155 -8.01 -1.09 -1.45
C LEU A 155 -6.50 -0.87 -1.46
N MET A 156 -6.07 0.39 -1.62
CA MET A 156 -4.66 0.77 -1.61
C MET A 156 -4.32 1.52 -0.33
N HIS A 157 -3.20 1.18 0.30
CA HIS A 157 -2.66 1.93 1.44
C HIS A 157 -1.25 2.43 1.10
N HIS A 158 -1.06 3.75 1.14
CA HIS A 158 0.13 4.56 0.76
C HIS A 158 0.14 5.15 -0.69
N VAL A 159 1.11 6.05 -0.98
CA VAL A 159 0.94 7.40 -1.57
C VAL A 159 0.44 7.45 -3.02
N GLY A 160 -0.43 8.42 -3.24
CA GLY A 160 -1.05 8.75 -4.52
C GLY A 160 -2.47 9.29 -4.38
N LEU A 161 -2.95 9.63 -3.18
CA LEU A 161 -4.36 9.94 -2.89
C LEU A 161 -5.01 10.89 -3.90
N TYR A 162 -4.30 11.96 -4.31
CA TYR A 162 -4.82 12.90 -5.30
C TYR A 162 -4.88 12.29 -6.72
N ILE A 163 -3.85 11.56 -7.12
CA ILE A 163 -3.80 10.88 -8.43
C ILE A 163 -4.85 9.76 -8.48
N ALA A 164 -4.96 8.96 -7.42
CA ALA A 164 -5.96 7.91 -7.28
C ALA A 164 -7.37 8.52 -7.30
N LYS A 165 -7.62 9.60 -6.54
CA LYS A 165 -8.91 10.32 -6.54
C LYS A 165 -9.24 10.86 -7.93
N GLY A 166 -8.28 11.48 -8.62
CA GLY A 166 -8.45 11.97 -10.00
C GLY A 166 -8.78 10.86 -11.02
N ARG A 167 -8.46 9.61 -10.69
CA ARG A 167 -8.80 8.41 -11.46
C ARG A 167 -10.05 7.67 -10.95
N GLY A 168 -10.82 8.29 -10.05
CA GLY A 168 -12.09 7.77 -9.54
C GLY A 168 -11.98 6.94 -8.26
N ALA A 169 -10.80 6.85 -7.63
CA ALA A 169 -10.68 6.17 -6.35
C ALA A 169 -11.44 6.92 -5.25
N LYS A 170 -12.03 6.16 -4.33
CA LYS A 170 -12.63 6.69 -3.12
C LYS A 170 -11.59 6.71 -2.01
N VAL A 171 -11.33 7.90 -1.46
CA VAL A 171 -10.48 8.06 -0.27
C VAL A 171 -11.35 7.81 0.95
N VAL A 172 -10.85 7.00 1.89
CA VAL A 172 -11.56 6.63 3.12
C VAL A 172 -10.64 6.90 4.30
N SER A 173 -11.22 7.36 5.42
CA SER A 173 -10.50 7.66 6.65
C SER A 173 -10.43 6.47 7.60
N GLU A 174 -11.26 5.45 7.39
CA GLU A 174 -11.35 4.27 8.25
C GLU A 174 -11.77 3.06 7.43
N VAL A 175 -11.17 1.90 7.73
CA VAL A 175 -11.56 0.60 7.15
C VAL A 175 -11.82 -0.39 8.28
N THR A 176 -13.01 -0.97 8.31
CA THR A 176 -13.39 -1.99 9.30
C THR A 176 -13.78 -3.29 8.62
N PHE A 177 -13.61 -4.41 9.32
CA PHE A 177 -14.05 -5.74 8.88
C PHE A 177 -15.36 -6.07 9.59
N GLY A 178 -16.37 -6.56 8.87
CA GLY A 178 -17.65 -6.94 9.48
C GLY A 178 -18.78 -7.09 8.48
N ALA A 179 -19.86 -7.78 8.88
CA ALA A 179 -21.10 -7.81 8.11
C ALA A 179 -21.71 -6.40 8.00
N PRO A 180 -22.46 -6.08 6.93
CA PRO A 180 -23.23 -4.84 6.88
C PRO A 180 -24.09 -4.77 8.14
N LYS A 181 -24.09 -3.64 8.86
CA LYS A 181 -25.13 -3.40 9.86
C LYS A 181 -26.44 -3.38 9.09
N GLU A 182 -27.37 -4.30 9.42
CA GLU A 182 -28.74 -4.21 8.93
C GLU A 182 -29.29 -2.80 9.28
N PRO A 183 -30.12 -2.22 8.38
CA PRO A 183 -30.55 -0.83 8.46
C PRO A 183 -31.30 -0.48 9.75
#